data_AF-A0A915EGL6-F1
#
_entry.id   AF-A0A915EGL6-F1
#
_cell.length_a   1.000
_cell.length_b   1.000
_cell.length_c   1.000
_cell.angle_alpha   90.00
_cell.angle_beta   90.00
_cell.angle_gamma   90.00
#
_symmetry.space_group_name_H-M   'P 1'
#
loop_
_entity.id
_entity.type
_entity.pdbx_description
1 polymer ?
#
loop_
_entity_poly.entity_id
_entity_poly.type
_entity_poly.pdbx_seq_one_letter_code
_entity_poly.pdbx_strand_id
1 'polypeptide(L)'
;MKALSTAASKCHLKVIIIPCYSDVNSIPAFPTPPYVVPKSCLEHNLKLLADPAIFTIGGVQFAVSASGIVDHLIEQESLKPQESENRNKDPVSRIFSQIFFSKSLYPLYPANASLPFSTKGKKKIVLAERPHVMILPSVEKPIIRVVEGCVCLIPAKFQRLKSGVSLTKLEIELGPPAIVLAQSIADYTRVEIVL
;
A
#
# COMPACT_ATOMS: atom_id res chain seq x y z
N MET A 1 17.16 -7.93 -9.84
CA MET A 1 16.17 -7.86 -10.94
C MET A 1 16.20 -9.07 -11.87
N LYS A 2 17.32 -9.42 -12.52
CA LYS A 2 17.37 -10.55 -13.47
C LYS A 2 16.92 -11.90 -12.88
N ALA A 3 17.42 -12.27 -11.70
CA ALA A 3 17.02 -13.52 -11.03
C ALA A 3 15.51 -13.58 -10.70
N LEU A 4 14.95 -12.47 -10.21
CA LEU A 4 13.51 -12.36 -9.94
C LEU A 4 12.70 -12.46 -11.23
N SER A 5 13.15 -11.80 -12.30
CA SER A 5 12.50 -11.86 -13.61
C SER A 5 12.47 -13.29 -14.17
N THR A 6 13.59 -14.01 -14.08
CA THR A 6 13.68 -15.40 -14.49
C THR A 6 12.80 -16.32 -13.62
N ALA A 7 12.79 -16.13 -12.29
CA ALA A 7 11.95 -16.89 -11.40
C ALA A 7 10.46 -16.66 -11.68
N ALA A 8 10.08 -15.39 -11.90
CA ALA A 8 8.73 -15.02 -12.29
C ALA A 8 8.34 -15.75 -13.58
N SER A 9 9.19 -15.77 -14.62
CA SER A 9 8.87 -16.41 -15.92
C SER A 9 8.64 -17.92 -15.85
N LYS A 10 9.22 -18.59 -14.85
CA LYS A 10 9.01 -20.03 -14.62
C LYS A 10 7.67 -20.33 -13.95
N CYS A 11 7.02 -19.33 -13.39
CA CYS A 11 5.72 -19.43 -12.74
C CYS A 11 4.69 -18.64 -13.55
N HIS A 12 3.41 -19.03 -13.56
CA HIS A 12 2.35 -18.21 -14.16
C HIS A 12 1.99 -16.98 -13.28
N LEU A 13 2.98 -16.39 -12.61
CA LEU A 13 2.83 -15.28 -11.68
C LEU A 13 3.12 -13.96 -12.37
N LYS A 14 2.22 -13.00 -12.21
CA LYS A 14 2.48 -11.59 -12.54
C LYS A 14 3.04 -10.90 -11.31
N VAL A 15 4.17 -10.23 -11.47
CA VAL A 15 4.90 -9.55 -10.38
C VAL A 15 4.83 -8.05 -10.62
N ILE A 16 4.39 -7.31 -9.61
CA ILE A 16 4.43 -5.84 -9.60
C ILE A 16 5.47 -5.43 -8.57
N ILE A 17 6.38 -4.53 -8.95
CA ILE A 17 7.42 -4.01 -8.08
C ILE A 17 7.23 -2.50 -8.00
N ILE A 18 7.16 -2.01 -6.77
CA ILE A 18 7.01 -0.60 -6.41
C ILE A 18 8.26 -0.24 -5.60
N PRO A 19 8.98 0.83 -5.99
CA PRO A 19 10.18 1.27 -5.28
C PRO A 19 9.82 1.92 -3.94
N CYS A 20 10.82 2.07 -3.08
CA CYS A 20 10.78 2.97 -1.94
C CYS A 20 11.86 4.04 -2.12
N TYR A 21 11.61 5.28 -1.69
CA TYR A 21 12.58 6.37 -1.74
C TYR A 21 13.89 6.07 -0.97
N SER A 22 13.86 5.11 -0.04
CA SER A 22 15.01 4.69 0.75
C SER A 22 15.81 3.54 0.11
N ASP A 23 15.36 2.99 -1.02
CA ASP A 23 16.11 1.95 -1.72
C ASP A 23 17.36 2.54 -2.37
N VAL A 24 18.49 1.86 -2.18
CA VAL A 24 19.81 2.27 -2.73
C VAL A 24 19.80 2.49 -4.24
N ASN A 25 18.98 1.72 -4.97
CA ASN A 25 18.90 1.78 -6.44
C ASN A 25 17.72 2.63 -6.96
N SER A 26 17.02 3.34 -6.07
CA SER A 26 15.91 4.24 -6.44
C SER A 26 16.38 5.70 -6.50
N ILE A 27 15.53 6.57 -7.05
CA ILE A 27 15.73 8.01 -6.88
C ILE A 27 15.27 8.36 -5.45
N PRO A 28 16.10 9.04 -4.63
CA PRO A 28 15.77 9.38 -3.24
C PRO A 28 14.81 10.57 -3.18
N ALA A 29 13.62 10.40 -3.74
CA ALA A 29 12.57 11.40 -3.77
C ALA A 29 11.20 10.71 -3.77
N PHE A 30 10.25 11.26 -3.03
CA PHE A 30 8.85 10.87 -3.08
C PHE A 30 8.02 11.99 -3.73
N PRO A 31 7.14 11.71 -4.71
CA PRO A 31 6.90 10.42 -5.36
C PRO A 31 8.11 9.84 -6.10
N THR A 32 8.35 8.55 -5.93
CA THR A 32 9.50 7.82 -6.48
C THR A 32 9.16 7.24 -7.85
N PRO A 33 9.92 7.52 -8.92
CA PRO A 33 9.69 6.90 -10.22
C PRO A 33 10.02 5.40 -10.19
N PRO A 34 9.49 4.60 -11.13
CA PRO A 34 9.81 3.18 -11.24
C PRO A 34 11.33 2.95 -11.40
N TYR A 35 11.83 1.79 -10.96
CA TYR A 35 13.23 1.43 -11.18
C TYR A 35 13.61 1.48 -12.66
N VAL A 36 14.81 1.98 -12.94
CA VAL A 36 15.37 2.00 -14.30
C VAL A 36 16.17 0.70 -14.50
N VAL A 37 15.60 -0.22 -15.27
CA VAL A 37 16.22 -1.53 -15.55
C VAL A 37 16.26 -1.74 -17.06
N PRO A 38 17.36 -2.29 -17.63
CA PRO A 38 17.40 -2.63 -19.05
C PRO A 38 16.24 -3.54 -19.43
N LYS A 39 15.58 -3.26 -20.56
CA LYS A 39 14.43 -4.06 -21.04
C LYS A 39 14.78 -5.55 -21.22
N SER A 40 16.02 -5.86 -21.58
CA SER A 40 16.54 -7.22 -21.69
C SER A 40 16.53 -8.02 -20.37
N CYS A 41 16.36 -7.33 -19.24
CA CYS A 41 16.32 -7.93 -17.91
C CYS A 41 14.89 -8.01 -17.34
N LEU A 42 13.88 -7.59 -18.11
CA LEU A 42 12.48 -7.55 -17.69
C LEU A 42 11.65 -8.49 -18.56
N GLU A 43 11.02 -9.44 -17.90
CA GLU A 43 10.12 -10.40 -18.51
C GLU A 43 8.70 -9.84 -18.56
N HIS A 44 7.87 -10.32 -19.48
CA HIS A 44 6.53 -9.78 -19.76
C HIS A 44 5.56 -9.81 -18.57
N ASN A 45 5.82 -10.68 -17.61
CA ASN A 45 5.03 -10.85 -16.40
C ASN A 45 5.50 -9.97 -15.22
N LEU A 46 6.57 -9.18 -15.39
CA LEU A 46 7.09 -8.28 -14.37
C LEU A 46 6.81 -6.82 -14.77
N LYS A 47 6.11 -6.09 -13.90
CA LYS A 47 5.79 -4.67 -14.07
C LYS A 47 6.46 -3.83 -12.99
N LEU A 48 7.08 -2.74 -13.42
CA LEU A 48 7.67 -1.73 -12.53
C LEU A 48 6.72 -0.53 -12.48
N LEU A 49 6.24 -0.19 -11.28
CA LEU A 49 5.39 0.98 -11.05
C LEU A 49 6.12 2.03 -10.21
N ALA A 50 5.55 3.23 -10.12
CA ALA A 50 6.06 4.30 -9.28
C ALA A 50 5.59 4.12 -7.83
N ASP A 51 6.15 4.89 -6.90
CA ASP A 51 5.61 5.08 -5.54
C ASP A 51 5.08 6.51 -5.39
N PRO A 52 3.80 6.72 -5.03
CA PRO A 52 2.79 5.70 -4.89
C PRO A 52 2.30 5.15 -6.25
N ALA A 53 1.61 4.02 -6.22
CA ALA A 53 0.97 3.42 -7.38
C ALA A 53 -0.53 3.21 -7.14
N ILE A 54 -1.33 3.57 -8.15
CA ILE A 54 -2.75 3.19 -8.24
C ILE A 54 -2.92 2.35 -9.51
N PHE A 55 -3.46 1.15 -9.38
CA PHE A 55 -3.61 0.22 -10.51
C PHE A 55 -4.78 -0.74 -10.29
N THR A 56 -5.21 -1.42 -11.35
CA THR A 56 -6.35 -2.35 -11.31
C THR A 56 -5.93 -3.77 -11.64
N ILE A 57 -6.40 -4.74 -10.86
CA ILE A 57 -6.26 -6.18 -11.13
C ILE A 57 -7.67 -6.79 -11.12
N GLY A 58 -8.10 -7.36 -12.25
CA GLY A 58 -9.40 -8.03 -12.33
C GLY A 58 -10.60 -7.13 -11.98
N GLY A 59 -10.52 -5.83 -12.26
CA GLY A 59 -11.56 -4.85 -11.88
C GLY A 59 -11.41 -4.26 -10.48
N VAL A 60 -10.54 -4.82 -9.64
CA VAL A 60 -10.27 -4.32 -8.28
C VAL A 60 -9.16 -3.27 -8.32
N GLN A 61 -9.45 -2.07 -7.83
CA GLN A 61 -8.49 -0.95 -7.76
C GLN A 61 -7.66 -1.01 -6.47
N PHE A 62 -6.34 -1.02 -6.63
CA PHE A 62 -5.36 -1.00 -5.57
C PHE A 62 -4.70 0.36 -5.51
N ALA A 63 -4.51 0.88 -4.30
CA ALA A 63 -3.59 1.99 -4.03
C ALA A 63 -2.48 1.50 -3.08
N VAL A 64 -1.23 1.76 -3.44
CA VAL A 64 -0.06 1.30 -2.68
C VAL A 64 0.91 2.46 -2.52
N SER A 65 1.44 2.64 -1.31
CA SER A 65 2.47 3.64 -1.03
C SER A 65 3.49 3.12 -0.02
N ALA A 66 4.78 3.16 -0.36
CA ALA A 66 5.88 2.83 0.53
C ALA A 66 6.43 4.05 1.30
N SER A 67 5.73 5.18 1.26
CA SER A 67 6.17 6.47 1.81
C SER A 67 6.25 6.56 3.34
N GLY A 68 5.87 5.52 4.08
CA GLY A 68 5.76 5.55 5.56
C GLY A 68 4.65 6.46 6.09
N ILE A 69 3.63 6.77 5.28
CA ILE A 69 2.58 7.75 5.66
C ILE A 69 1.82 7.36 6.94
N VAL A 70 1.61 6.05 7.17
CA VAL A 70 0.94 5.57 8.39
C VAL A 70 1.76 5.96 9.62
N ASP A 71 3.06 5.67 9.61
CA ASP A 71 3.98 5.98 10.72
C ASP A 71 4.01 7.49 11.00
N HIS A 72 4.11 8.30 9.94
CA HIS A 72 4.13 9.75 10.07
C HIS A 72 2.80 10.33 10.64
N LEU A 73 1.66 9.75 10.27
CA LEU A 73 0.35 10.19 10.80
C LEU A 73 0.19 9.78 12.27
N ILE A 74 0.66 8.59 12.67
CA ILE A 74 0.67 8.16 14.08
C ILE A 74 1.52 9.12 14.93
N GLU A 75 2.72 9.45 14.45
CA GLU A 75 3.61 10.41 15.10
C GLU A 75 2.93 11.77 15.28
N GLN A 76 2.31 12.29 14.21
CA GLN A 76 1.61 13.58 14.24
C GLN A 76 0.39 13.58 15.16
N GLU A 77 -0.38 12.49 15.23
CA GLU A 77 -1.52 12.38 16.16
C GLU A 77 -1.06 12.32 17.63
N SER A 78 0.08 11.69 17.89
CA SER A 78 0.63 11.55 19.25
C SER A 78 1.06 12.89 19.86
N LEU A 79 1.34 13.90 19.03
CA LEU A 79 1.71 15.25 19.46
C LEU A 79 0.49 16.14 19.79
N LYS A 80 -0.74 15.73 19.46
CA LYS A 80 -1.94 16.55 19.68
C LYS A 80 -2.43 16.45 21.14
N PRO A 81 -2.88 17.57 21.75
CA PRO A 81 -3.48 17.56 23.08
C PRO A 81 -4.67 16.59 23.20
N GLN A 82 -4.89 16.05 24.41
CA GLN A 82 -5.74 14.88 24.64
C GLN A 82 -7.26 15.12 24.48
N GLU A 83 -7.69 16.32 24.12
CA GLU A 83 -9.08 16.80 24.20
C GLU A 83 -9.99 16.41 23.02
N SER A 84 -9.51 15.64 22.03
CA SER A 84 -10.37 15.25 20.90
C SER A 84 -11.31 14.09 21.25
N GLU A 85 -12.62 14.35 21.19
CA GLU A 85 -13.73 13.41 21.48
C GLU A 85 -13.76 12.14 20.60
N ASN A 86 -12.87 12.02 19.62
CA ASN A 86 -12.84 10.92 18.63
C ASN A 86 -11.87 9.78 18.97
N ARG A 87 -11.42 9.66 20.23
CA ARG A 87 -10.55 8.55 20.66
C ARG A 87 -11.21 7.17 20.70
N ASN A 88 -12.54 7.10 20.64
CA ASN A 88 -13.26 5.83 20.65
C ASN A 88 -13.15 5.05 19.31
N LYS A 89 -12.59 5.65 18.25
CA LYS A 89 -12.28 4.95 16.99
C LYS A 89 -10.87 4.36 17.01
N ASP A 90 -10.74 3.13 16.47
CA ASP A 90 -9.47 2.46 16.21
C ASP A 90 -8.48 3.42 15.52
N PRO A 91 -7.30 3.69 16.12
CA PRO A 91 -6.38 4.74 15.64
C PRO A 91 -5.96 4.51 14.20
N VAL A 92 -5.74 3.27 13.80
CA VAL A 92 -5.36 2.91 12.43
C VAL A 92 -6.50 3.18 11.45
N SER A 93 -7.74 2.83 11.82
CA SER A 93 -8.92 3.15 11.00
C SER A 93 -9.13 4.66 10.83
N ARG A 94 -8.80 5.47 11.84
CA ARG A 94 -8.84 6.94 11.75
C ARG A 94 -7.80 7.48 10.76
N ILE A 95 -6.58 6.95 10.76
CA ILE A 95 -5.53 7.31 9.80
C ILE A 95 -5.96 7.03 8.37
N PHE A 96 -6.51 5.84 8.12
CA PHE A 96 -7.06 5.48 6.81
C PHE A 96 -8.18 6.43 6.37
N SER A 97 -9.09 6.77 7.29
CA SER A 97 -10.16 7.75 7.03
C SER A 97 -9.62 9.14 6.70
N GLN A 98 -8.55 9.60 7.37
CA GLN A 98 -7.89 10.88 7.06
C GLN A 98 -7.29 10.89 5.65
N ILE A 99 -6.66 9.80 5.23
CA ILE A 99 -6.12 9.64 3.87
C ILE A 99 -7.26 9.77 2.84
N PHE A 100 -8.39 9.10 3.06
CA PHE A 100 -9.55 9.20 2.16
C PHE A 100 -10.15 10.61 2.11
N PHE A 101 -10.35 11.24 3.28
CA PHE A 101 -10.89 12.60 3.37
C PHE A 101 -10.00 13.60 2.63
N SER A 102 -8.69 13.46 2.77
CA SER A 102 -7.71 14.34 2.13
C SER A 102 -7.58 14.15 0.62
N LYS A 103 -8.07 13.03 0.07
CA LYS A 103 -7.88 12.63 -1.33
C LYS A 103 -6.41 12.61 -1.75
N SER A 104 -5.52 12.22 -0.84
CA SER A 104 -4.08 12.15 -1.06
C SER A 104 -3.47 10.95 -0.37
N LEU A 105 -2.59 10.21 -1.04
CA LEU A 105 -1.77 9.14 -0.46
C LEU A 105 -0.67 9.68 0.46
N TYR A 106 -0.47 10.99 0.51
CA TYR A 106 0.39 11.65 1.48
C TYR A 106 -0.19 13.02 1.87
N PRO A 107 -1.12 13.08 2.84
CA PRO A 107 -1.80 14.32 3.23
C PRO A 107 -0.98 15.27 4.11
N LEU A 108 0.15 14.83 4.65
CA LEU A 108 0.96 15.64 5.57
C LEU A 108 1.68 16.77 4.83
N TYR A 109 1.44 18.00 5.25
CA TYR A 109 2.19 19.18 4.80
C TYR A 109 2.46 20.15 5.96
N PRO A 110 3.72 20.56 6.21
CA PRO A 110 4.95 20.08 5.56
C PRO A 110 5.12 18.55 5.67
N ALA A 111 5.81 17.95 4.69
CA ALA A 111 6.08 16.52 4.76
C ALA A 111 6.99 16.20 5.96
N ASN A 112 6.96 14.96 6.45
CA ASN A 112 7.85 14.53 7.52
C ASN A 112 9.32 14.76 7.10
N ALA A 113 10.16 15.20 8.03
CA ALA A 113 11.56 15.53 7.76
C ALA A 113 12.37 14.36 7.18
N SER A 114 11.98 13.12 7.48
CA SER A 114 12.61 11.91 6.95
C SER A 114 12.25 11.59 5.49
N LEU A 115 11.17 12.19 4.96
CA LEU A 115 10.71 11.96 3.61
C LEU A 115 11.27 13.02 2.64
N PRO A 116 12.06 12.65 1.62
CA PRO A 116 12.53 13.57 0.60
C PRO A 116 11.40 13.93 -0.38
N PHE A 117 10.48 14.79 0.06
CA PHE A 117 9.28 15.13 -0.70
C PHE A 117 9.59 16.07 -1.88
N SER A 118 9.23 15.66 -3.09
CA SER A 118 9.35 16.45 -4.32
C SER A 118 8.01 17.00 -4.76
N THR A 119 7.91 18.33 -4.85
CA THR A 119 6.69 19.02 -5.29
C THR A 119 6.36 18.79 -6.77
N LYS A 120 7.34 18.39 -7.58
CA LYS A 120 7.16 18.13 -9.02
C LYS A 120 6.21 16.95 -9.30
N GLY A 121 6.04 16.05 -8.33
CA GLY A 121 5.22 14.84 -8.44
C GLY A 121 3.84 14.93 -7.81
N LYS A 122 3.41 16.07 -7.26
CA LYS A 122 2.17 16.18 -6.44
C LYS A 122 0.90 15.61 -7.09
N LYS A 123 0.77 15.63 -8.42
CA LYS A 123 -0.39 15.02 -9.09
C LYS A 123 -0.46 13.50 -8.93
N LYS A 124 0.68 12.83 -8.69
CA LYS A 124 0.78 11.37 -8.54
C LYS A 124 0.30 10.86 -7.19
N ILE A 125 0.22 11.73 -6.18
CA ILE A 125 -0.26 11.35 -4.84
C ILE A 125 -1.77 11.53 -4.68
N VAL A 126 -2.44 12.16 -5.65
CA VAL A 126 -3.88 12.44 -5.57
C VAL A 126 -4.67 11.15 -5.73
N LEU A 127 -5.62 10.92 -4.82
CA LEU A 127 -6.65 9.89 -4.92
C LEU A 127 -7.89 10.49 -5.58
N ALA A 128 -8.15 10.13 -6.83
CA ALA A 128 -9.34 10.58 -7.54
C ALA A 128 -10.63 10.02 -6.90
N GLU A 129 -10.56 8.75 -6.50
CA GLU A 129 -11.63 8.00 -5.85
C GLU A 129 -11.06 7.13 -4.72
N ARG A 130 -11.94 6.60 -3.88
CA ARG A 130 -11.52 5.67 -2.83
C ARG A 130 -11.15 4.34 -3.49
N PRO A 131 -9.94 3.81 -3.26
CA PRO A 131 -9.55 2.51 -3.81
C PRO A 131 -10.37 1.39 -3.15
N HIS A 132 -10.41 0.24 -3.83
CA HIS A 132 -11.01 -0.97 -3.29
C HIS A 132 -10.10 -1.60 -2.22
N VAL A 133 -8.78 -1.57 -2.47
CA VAL A 133 -7.76 -2.08 -1.55
C VAL A 133 -6.65 -1.03 -1.39
N MET A 134 -6.25 -0.74 -0.15
CA MET A 134 -5.13 0.15 0.14
C MET A 134 -4.05 -0.55 0.95
N ILE A 135 -2.82 -0.54 0.42
CA ILE A 135 -1.66 -1.23 1.00
C ILE A 135 -0.64 -0.18 1.43
N LEU A 136 -0.47 -0.01 2.74
CA LEU A 136 0.48 0.95 3.31
C LEU A 136 1.43 0.22 4.25
N PRO A 137 2.61 -0.21 3.77
CA PRO A 137 3.69 -0.70 4.62
C PRO A 137 4.05 0.31 5.71
N SER A 138 4.35 -0.20 6.91
CA SER A 138 4.61 0.58 8.12
C SER A 138 5.48 -0.23 9.08
N VAL A 139 6.11 0.43 10.05
CA VAL A 139 6.81 -0.26 11.14
C VAL A 139 5.87 -0.91 12.14
N GLU A 140 4.60 -0.48 12.15
CA GLU A 140 3.54 -1.03 12.98
C GLU A 140 3.26 -2.50 12.69
N LYS A 141 2.53 -3.12 13.63
CA LYS A 141 2.13 -4.52 13.48
C LYS A 141 1.23 -4.69 12.24
N PRO A 142 1.27 -5.87 11.59
CA PRO A 142 0.41 -6.13 10.45
C PRO A 142 -1.07 -6.04 10.84
N ILE A 143 -1.85 -5.30 10.06
CA ILE A 143 -3.24 -4.98 10.37
C ILE A 143 -4.07 -5.08 9.09
N ILE A 144 -5.30 -5.58 9.23
CA ILE A 144 -6.32 -5.60 8.20
C ILE A 144 -7.58 -4.95 8.79
N ARG A 145 -8.13 -3.95 8.10
CA ARG A 145 -9.37 -3.25 8.47
C ARG A 145 -10.19 -2.94 7.23
N VAL A 146 -11.51 -2.96 7.39
CA VAL A 146 -12.42 -2.41 6.39
C VAL A 146 -12.81 -1.00 6.83
N VAL A 147 -12.43 0.01 6.05
CA VAL A 147 -12.68 1.42 6.37
C VAL A 147 -13.40 2.04 5.18
N GLU A 148 -14.65 2.47 5.40
CA GLU A 148 -15.49 3.10 4.36
C GLU A 148 -15.59 2.28 3.06
N GLY A 149 -15.66 0.95 3.18
CA GLY A 149 -15.74 0.01 2.06
C GLY A 149 -14.41 -0.34 1.39
N CYS A 150 -13.30 0.24 1.83
CA CYS A 150 -11.95 -0.11 1.37
C CYS A 150 -11.31 -1.14 2.30
N VAL A 151 -10.67 -2.16 1.73
CA VAL A 151 -9.81 -3.10 2.47
C VAL A 151 -8.45 -2.43 2.69
N CYS A 152 -8.23 -1.93 3.89
CA CYS A 152 -7.02 -1.24 4.30
C CYS A 152 -6.07 -2.21 5.01
N LEU A 153 -4.83 -2.32 4.52
CA LEU A 153 -3.85 -3.23 5.09
C LEU A 153 -2.47 -2.60 5.33
N ILE A 154 -1.95 -2.87 6.52
CA ILE A 154 -0.53 -2.78 6.85
C ILE A 154 0.00 -4.21 6.68
N PRO A 155 0.76 -4.51 5.62
CA PRO A 155 1.24 -5.86 5.36
C PRO A 155 2.31 -6.29 6.36
N ALA A 156 2.48 -7.60 6.49
CA ALA A 156 3.62 -8.17 7.19
C ALA A 156 4.92 -7.92 6.43
N LYS A 157 5.97 -7.58 7.18
CA LYS A 157 7.31 -7.42 6.61
C LYS A 157 7.77 -8.76 6.04
N PHE A 158 8.27 -8.73 4.81
CA PHE A 158 8.82 -9.92 4.18
C PHE A 158 10.16 -10.29 4.84
N GLN A 159 10.18 -11.37 5.60
CA GLN A 159 11.38 -11.84 6.28
C GLN A 159 11.39 -13.36 6.43
N ARG A 160 12.59 -13.95 6.37
CA ARG A 160 12.79 -15.38 6.70
C ARG A 160 12.90 -15.52 8.21
N LEU A 161 11.95 -16.23 8.81
CA LEU A 161 11.93 -16.60 10.22
C LEU A 161 12.40 -18.05 10.40
N LYS A 162 12.68 -18.44 11.65
CA LYS A 162 12.96 -19.85 11.97
C LYS A 162 11.78 -20.77 11.63
N SER A 163 10.56 -20.25 11.75
CA SER A 163 9.30 -20.94 11.46
C SER A 163 8.90 -20.97 9.98
N GLY A 164 9.51 -20.14 9.13
CA GLY A 164 9.05 -19.98 7.75
C GLY A 164 9.34 -18.61 7.15
N VAL A 165 8.42 -18.10 6.34
CA VAL A 165 8.49 -16.76 5.73
C VAL A 165 7.27 -15.97 6.15
N SER A 166 7.51 -14.77 6.67
CA SER A 166 6.46 -13.81 6.98
C SER A 166 6.03 -13.07 5.70
N LEU A 167 4.74 -13.13 5.36
CA LEU A 167 4.12 -12.42 4.22
C LEU A 167 2.62 -12.19 4.46
N THR A 168 2.01 -11.28 3.70
CA THR A 168 0.56 -11.13 3.68
C THR A 168 -0.01 -11.72 2.40
N LYS A 169 -1.00 -12.59 2.53
CA LYS A 169 -1.76 -13.18 1.44
C LYS A 169 -3.15 -12.54 1.39
N LEU A 170 -3.51 -12.04 0.21
CA LEU A 170 -4.81 -11.44 -0.07
C LEU A 170 -5.50 -12.28 -1.14
N GLU A 171 -6.63 -12.88 -0.79
CA GLU A 171 -7.49 -13.65 -1.69
C GLU A 171 -8.77 -12.86 -1.94
N ILE A 172 -9.11 -12.64 -3.21
CA ILE A 172 -10.35 -11.94 -3.60
C ILE A 172 -11.12 -12.88 -4.52
N GLU A 173 -12.26 -13.33 -4.06
CA GLU A 173 -13.14 -14.23 -4.79
C GLU A 173 -14.22 -13.42 -5.51
N LEU A 174 -13.94 -13.07 -6.77
CA LEU A 174 -14.88 -12.36 -7.65
C LEU A 174 -15.95 -13.32 -8.20
N GLY A 175 -16.72 -13.95 -7.31
CA GLY A 175 -17.91 -14.75 -7.64
C GLY A 175 -19.21 -13.99 -7.35
N PRO A 176 -20.40 -14.55 -7.66
CA PRO A 176 -21.64 -14.01 -7.15
C PRO A 176 -21.58 -13.97 -5.61
N PRO A 177 -22.01 -12.88 -4.96
CA PRO A 177 -21.83 -12.76 -3.53
C PRO A 177 -22.59 -13.87 -2.82
N ALA A 178 -21.94 -14.49 -1.82
CA ALA A 178 -22.63 -15.41 -0.91
C ALA A 178 -23.77 -14.71 -0.15
N ILE A 179 -23.75 -13.37 -0.08
CA ILE A 179 -24.69 -12.53 0.63
C ILE A 179 -25.42 -11.63 -0.39
N VAL A 180 -26.74 -11.71 -0.47
CA VAL A 180 -27.60 -10.97 -1.42
C VAL A 180 -27.47 -9.43 -1.30
N LEU A 181 -26.82 -8.94 -0.23
CA LEU A 181 -26.59 -7.52 0.08
C LEU A 181 -25.11 -7.12 0.10
N ALA A 182 -24.25 -7.66 -0.77
CA ALA A 182 -22.85 -7.21 -0.84
C ALA A 182 -22.77 -5.71 -1.20
N GLN A 183 -22.06 -4.93 -0.38
CA GLN A 183 -21.97 -3.47 -0.49
C GLN A 183 -20.58 -3.00 -0.91
N SER A 184 -19.55 -3.82 -0.72
CA SER A 184 -18.16 -3.45 -1.06
C SER A 184 -17.29 -4.66 -1.43
N ILE A 185 -16.10 -4.40 -1.96
CA ILE A 185 -15.12 -5.47 -2.26
C ILE A 185 -14.74 -6.29 -1.03
N ALA A 186 -14.88 -5.71 0.17
CA ALA A 186 -14.54 -6.37 1.42
C ALA A 186 -15.37 -7.65 1.64
N ASP A 187 -16.60 -7.69 1.13
CA ASP A 187 -17.49 -8.83 1.23
C ASP A 187 -17.02 -10.04 0.39
N TYR A 188 -16.10 -9.81 -0.56
CA TYR A 188 -15.51 -10.80 -1.46
C TYR A 188 -14.04 -11.08 -1.13
N THR A 189 -13.51 -10.49 -0.06
CA THR A 189 -12.07 -10.45 0.22
C THR A 189 -11.75 -11.22 1.48
N ARG A 190 -10.89 -12.24 1.36
CA ARG A 190 -10.27 -12.94 2.49
C ARG A 190 -8.81 -12.51 2.58
N VAL A 191 -8.41 -11.99 3.73
CA VAL A 191 -7.01 -11.58 3.97
C VAL A 191 -6.41 -12.42 5.08
N GLU A 192 -5.23 -12.98 4.84
CA GLU A 192 -4.49 -13.81 5.77
C GLU A 192 -3.06 -13.26 5.94
N ILE A 193 -2.61 -13.16 7.18
CA ILE A 193 -1.21 -12.87 7.50
C ILE A 193 -0.53 -14.20 7.81
N VAL A 194 0.47 -14.55 7.02
CA VAL A 194 1.27 -15.77 7.18
C VAL A 194 2.57 -15.37 7.88
N LEU A 195 2.87 -15.98 9.04
CA LEU A 195 4.06 -15.69 9.85
C LEU A 195 5.02 -16.88 9.87
#